data_AF-A0A7W1TP81-F1
#
_entry.id   AF-A0A7W1TP81-F1
#
_cell.length_a   1.000
_cell.length_b   1.000
_cell.length_c   1.000
_cell.angle_alpha   90.00
_cell.angle_beta   90.00
_cell.angle_gamma   90.00
#
_symmetry.space_group_name_H-M   'P 1'
#
loop_
_entity.id
_entity.type
_entity.pdbx_description
1 polymer ?
#
loop_
_entity_poly.entity_id
_entity_poly.type
_entity_poly.pdbx_seq_one_letter_code
_entity_poly.pdbx_strand_id
1 'polypeptide(L)' 'MTRLTMPPRATFTRLARGATLGRPGDAAQQRRVLEATLALLARDAPLEPVQLDERLER' A
#
# COMPACT_ATOMS: atom_id res chain seq x y z
N MET A 1 -18.83 12.30 -4.78
CA MET A 1 -17.90 13.09 -5.60
C MET A 1 -16.48 12.73 -5.18
N THR A 2 -15.64 12.24 -6.09
CA THR A 2 -14.26 11.83 -5.78
C THR A 2 -13.32 12.93 -6.29
N ARG A 3 -12.46 13.48 -5.42
CA ARG A 3 -11.47 14.51 -5.79
C ARG A 3 -10.14 13.83 -6.11
N LEU A 4 -9.59 14.10 -7.30
CA LEU A 4 -8.22 13.71 -7.61
C LEU A 4 -7.28 14.51 -6.72
N THR A 5 -6.53 13.81 -5.87
CA THR A 5 -5.50 14.38 -5.00
C THR A 5 -4.19 13.66 -5.29
N MET A 6 -3.09 14.42 -5.30
CA MET A 6 -1.75 13.88 -5.42
C MET A 6 -1.09 14.01 -4.04
N PRO A 7 -1.32 13.07 -3.12
CA PRO A 7 -0.73 13.14 -1.80
C PRO A 7 0.81 13.12 -1.94
N PRO A 8 1.53 13.85 -1.07
CA PRO A 8 3.00 13.95 -1.15
C PRO A 8 3.70 12.60 -0.92
N ARG A 9 2.99 11.61 -0.36
CA ARG A 9 3.42 10.23 -0.16
C ARG A 9 2.23 9.31 -0.40
N ALA A 10 2.42 8.25 -1.17
CA ALA A 10 1.41 7.23 -1.38
C ALA A 10 2.04 5.86 -1.63
N THR A 11 1.34 4.83 -1.16
CA THR A 11 1.50 3.45 -1.63
C THR A 11 0.25 3.02 -2.37
N PHE A 12 0.40 2.37 -3.51
CA PHE A 12 -0.67 1.70 -4.22
C PHE A 12 -0.42 0.19 -4.18
N THR A 13 -1.26 -0.53 -3.44
CA THR A 13 -1.10 -1.96 -3.22
C THR A 13 -2.07 -2.75 -4.10
N ARG A 14 -1.55 -3.63 -4.95
CA ARG A 14 -2.35 -4.61 -5.68
C ARG A 14 -2.66 -5.78 -4.75
N LEU A 15 -3.94 -5.99 -4.48
CA LEU A 15 -4.45 -7.03 -3.60
C LEU A 15 -5.41 -7.95 -4.35
N ALA A 16 -5.73 -9.10 -3.73
CA ALA A 16 -6.87 -9.91 -4.15
C ALA A 16 -8.19 -9.12 -4.03
N ARG A 17 -9.19 -9.47 -4.84
CA ARG A 17 -10.51 -8.82 -4.77
C ARG A 17 -11.11 -8.98 -3.38
N GLY A 18 -11.67 -7.89 -2.84
CA GLY A 18 -12.28 -7.87 -1.51
C GLY A 18 -11.30 -7.77 -0.34
N ALA A 19 -9.99 -7.71 -0.61
CA ALA A 19 -8.98 -7.47 0.42
C ALA A 19 -8.63 -5.97 0.49
N THR A 20 -8.69 -5.40 1.70
CA THR A 20 -8.39 -3.98 1.96
C THR A 20 -6.92 -3.74 2.31
N LEU A 21 -6.31 -4.67 3.04
CA LEU A 21 -4.94 -4.57 3.55
C LEU A 21 -4.32 -5.97 3.60
N GLY A 22 -4.22 -6.65 2.47
CA GLY A 22 -3.83 -8.07 2.46
C GLY A 22 -4.98 -9.04 2.78
N ARG A 23 -4.69 -10.34 2.73
CA ARG A 23 -5.65 -11.42 2.99
C ARG A 23 -6.12 -11.40 4.46
N PRO A 24 -7.42 -11.63 4.73
CA PRO A 24 -7.90 -11.78 6.11
C PRO A 24 -7.15 -12.88 6.85
N GLY A 25 -6.65 -12.58 8.04
CA GLY A 25 -5.85 -13.49 8.87
C GLY A 25 -4.36 -13.59 8.49
N ASP A 26 -3.93 -13.03 7.36
CA ASP A 26 -2.51 -12.99 6.97
C ASP A 26 -1.83 -11.76 7.57
N ALA A 27 -1.51 -11.85 8.86
CA ALA A 27 -0.85 -10.80 9.61
C ALA A 27 0.56 -10.46 9.04
N ALA A 28 1.24 -11.45 8.45
CA ALA A 28 2.55 -11.24 7.86
C ALA A 28 2.45 -10.34 6.62
N GLN A 29 1.48 -10.61 5.74
CA GLN A 29 1.20 -9.76 4.58
C GLN A 29 0.74 -8.35 4.98
N GLN A 30 -0.23 -8.27 5.90
CA GLN A 30 -0.71 -6.99 6.42
C GLN A 30 0.45 -6.12 6.93
N ARG A 31 1.34 -6.73 7.71
CA ARG A 31 2.52 -6.06 8.27
C ARG A 31 3.45 -5.53 7.17
N ARG A 32 3.74 -6.30 6.13
CA ARG A 32 4.57 -5.83 4.99
C ARG A 32 3.99 -4.59 4.33
N VAL A 33 2.67 -4.57 4.08
CA VAL A 33 2.00 -3.41 3.48
C VAL A 33 2.10 -2.18 4.38
N LEU A 34 1.87 -2.35 5.68
CA LEU A 34 1.95 -1.26 6.65
C LEU A 34 3.37 -0.73 6.79
N GLU A 35 4.37 -1.60 6.94
CA GLU A 35 5.77 -1.21 7.07
C GLU A 35 6.27 -0.50 5.81
N ALA A 36 5.92 -0.98 4.62
CA ALA A 36 6.25 -0.30 3.37
C ALA A 36 5.61 1.10 3.27
N THR A 37 4.38 1.25 3.77
CA THR A 37 3.69 2.54 3.80
C THR A 37 4.34 3.51 4.79
N LEU A 38 4.64 3.03 6.00
CA LEU A 38 5.26 3.83 7.05
C LEU A 38 6.71 4.21 6.73
N ALA A 39 7.43 3.39 5.98
CA ALA A 39 8.78 3.69 5.52
C ALA A 39 8.85 4.97 4.66
N LEU A 40 7.74 5.38 4.02
CA LEU A 40 7.69 6.64 3.27
C LEU A 40 7.87 7.88 4.16
N LEU A 41 7.57 7.77 5.46
CA LEU A 41 7.72 8.88 6.41
C LEU A 41 9.18 9.26 6.66
N ALA A 42 10.11 8.31 6.49
CA ALA A 42 11.54 8.54 6.65
C ALA A 42 12.19 9.19 5.42
N ARG A 43 11.41 9.49 4.37
CA ARG A 43 11.88 10.06 3.11
C ARG A 43 11.31 11.46 2.91
N ASP A 44 12.11 12.34 2.32
CA ASP A 44 11.66 13.67 1.91
C ASP A 44 10.61 13.57 0.80
N ALA A 45 9.60 14.43 0.89
CA ALA A 45 8.48 14.49 -0.05
C ALA A 45 8.61 15.71 -0.98
N PRO A 46 8.00 15.69 -2.19
CA PRO A 46 7.08 14.67 -2.70
C PRO A 46 7.77 13.41 -3.23
N LEU A 47 7.09 12.28 -3.12
CA LEU A 47 7.53 10.99 -3.66
C LEU A 47 6.61 10.52 -4.77
N GLU A 48 7.21 9.89 -5.78
CA GLU A 48 6.44 9.04 -6.68
C GLU A 48 5.74 7.94 -5.89
N PRO A 49 4.46 7.66 -6.18
CA PRO A 49 3.73 6.61 -5.47
C PRO A 49 4.39 5.25 -5.59
N VAL A 50 4.62 4.60 -4.46
CA VAL A 50 5.24 3.27 -4.43
C VAL A 50 4.19 2.21 -4.76
N GLN A 51 4.47 1.40 -5.78
CA GLN A 51 3.62 0.29 -6.17
C GLN A 51 4.02 -0.97 -5.39
N LEU A 52 3.07 -1.59 -4.73
CA LEU A 52 3.26 -2.86 -4.02
C LEU A 52 2.42 -3.94 -4.69
N ASP A 53 3.00 -5.10 -4.95
CA ASP A 53 2.26 -6.27 -5.45
C ASP A 53 2.17 -7.32 -4.34
N GLU A 54 0.99 -7.45 -3.77
CA GLU A 54 0.68 -8.39 -2.68
C GLU A 54 -0.42 -9.37 -3.13
N ARG A 55 -0.49 -9.62 -4.44
CA ARG A 55 -1.27 -10.72 -4.99
C ARG A 55 -0.49 -12.01 -4.74
N LEU A 56 -0.99 -12.84 -3.84
CA LEU A 56 -0.56 -14.24 -3.80
C LEU A 56 -0.95 -14.88 -5.12
N GLU A 57 0.04 -15.46 -5.82
CA GLU A 57 -0.19 -16.27 -7.01
C GLU A 57 -1.29 -17.31 -6.72
N ARG A 58 -2.15 -17.51 -7.71
CA ARG A 58 -2.99 -18.71 -7.76
C ARG A 58 -2.22 -19.79 -8.49
#